data_AF-A0A3C0J989-F1
#
_entry.id   AF-A0A3C0J989-F1
#
_cell.length_a   1.000
_cell.length_b   1.000
_cell.length_c   1.000
_cell.angle_alpha   90.00
_cell.angle_beta   90.00
_cell.angle_gamma   90.00
#
_symmetry.space_group_name_H-M   'P 1'
#
loop_
_entity.id
_entity.type
_entity.pdbx_description
1 polymer ?
#
loop_
_entity_poly.entity_id
_entity_poly.type
_entity_poly.pdbx_seq_one_letter_code
_entity_poly.pdbx_strand_id
1 'polypeptide(L)' 'MPKSRLYVHLSKDIETAKIVGARYGKPLIYLVDAMMMNKDGYEFFLSANGVWLTKNVPAKYLNKL' A
#
# COMPACT_ATOMS: atom_id res chain seq x y z
N MET A 1 -8.19 -5.61 -0.46
CA MET A 1 -7.90 -6.96 0.07
C MET A 1 -6.60 -7.44 -0.55
N PRO A 2 -5.77 -8.21 0.18
CA PRO A 2 -4.59 -8.81 -0.40
C PRO A 2 -5.05 -9.97 -1.32
N LYS A 3 -4.42 -10.13 -2.50
CA LYS A 3 -4.79 -11.16 -3.49
C LYS A 3 -4.16 -12.51 -3.11
N SER A 4 -3.25 -13.05 -3.92
CA SER A 4 -2.46 -14.27 -3.60
C SER A 4 -1.43 -14.07 -2.46
N ARG A 5 -1.54 -12.97 -1.72
CA ARG A 5 -0.66 -12.59 -0.60
C ARG A 5 -1.50 -12.49 0.66
N LEU A 6 -0.86 -12.61 1.82
CA LEU A 6 -1.53 -12.45 3.12
C LEU A 6 -1.71 -10.98 3.54
N TYR A 7 -0.96 -10.06 2.93
CA TYR A 7 -0.95 -8.63 3.25
C TYR A 7 -0.91 -7.77 1.98
N VAL A 8 -1.52 -6.59 2.07
CA VAL A 8 -1.39 -5.51 1.08
C VAL A 8 0.01 -4.93 1.23
N HIS A 9 0.73 -4.82 0.12
CA HIS A 9 2.08 -4.25 0.09
C HIS A 9 1.98 -2.78 -0.29
N LEU A 10 2.62 -1.92 0.50
CA LEU A 10 2.63 -0.49 0.32
C LEU A 10 4.05 -0.03 -0.02
N SER A 11 4.14 0.88 -0.99
CA SER A 11 5.40 1.57 -1.31
C SER A 11 5.49 2.83 -0.47
N LYS A 12 6.70 3.14 0.04
CA LYS A 12 6.95 4.35 0.84
C LYS A 12 6.90 5.64 0.01
N ASP A 13 7.10 5.53 -1.30
CA ASP A 13 7.15 6.65 -2.25
C ASP A 13 6.57 6.26 -3.63
N ILE A 14 6.24 7.28 -4.42
CA ILE A 14 5.59 7.14 -5.73
C ILE A 14 6.51 6.49 -6.76
N GLU A 15 7.82 6.76 -6.70
CA GLU A 15 8.79 6.23 -7.66
C GLU A 15 8.90 4.70 -7.53
N THR A 16 9.03 4.22 -6.29
CA THR A 16 8.98 2.79 -5.95
C THR A 16 7.66 2.17 -6.39
N ALA A 17 6.52 2.85 -6.16
CA ALA A 17 5.20 2.37 -6.59
C ALA A 17 5.09 2.22 -8.12
N LYS A 18 5.64 3.17 -8.88
CA LYS A 18 5.73 3.10 -10.36
C LYS A 18 6.55 1.90 -10.80
N ILE A 19 7.75 1.73 -10.24
CA ILE A 19 8.68 0.65 -10.62
C ILE A 19 8.04 -0.73 -10.34
N VAL A 20 7.43 -0.91 -9.16
CA VAL A 20 6.82 -2.19 -8.78
C VAL A 20 5.57 -2.47 -9.60
N GLY A 21 4.71 -1.48 -9.82
CA GLY A 21 3.49 -1.63 -10.60
C GLY A 21 3.77 -1.89 -12.09
N ALA A 22 4.82 -1.28 -12.65
CA ALA A 22 5.23 -1.46 -14.04
C ALA A 22 5.55 -2.92 -14.40
N ARG A 23 5.95 -3.74 -13.42
CA ARG A 23 6.21 -5.19 -13.61
C ARG A 23 4.97 -5.96 -14.07
N TYR A 24 3.78 -5.40 -13.86
CA TYR A 24 2.50 -6.01 -14.19
C TYR A 24 1.72 -5.22 -15.25
N GLY A 25 2.37 -4.28 -15.96
CA GLY A 25 1.77 -3.42 -16.98
C GLY A 25 1.66 -1.96 -16.55
N LYS A 26 0.72 -1.20 -17.12
CA LYS A 26 0.57 0.23 -16.81
C LYS A 26 0.07 0.42 -15.35
N PRO A 27 0.85 1.05 -14.45
CA PRO A 27 0.47 1.17 -13.06
C PRO A 27 -0.64 2.21 -12.86
N LEU A 28 -1.59 1.91 -11.98
CA LEU A 28 -2.52 2.88 -11.39
C LEU A 28 -2.10 3.09 -9.93
N ILE A 29 -1.80 4.33 -9.56
CA ILE A 29 -1.22 4.66 -8.27
C ILE A 29 -2.26 5.37 -7.40
N TYR A 30 -2.39 4.90 -6.17
CA TYR A 30 -3.18 5.54 -5.14
C TYR A 30 -2.27 5.97 -4.00
N LEU A 31 -2.53 7.15 -3.46
CA LEU A 31 -2.00 7.60 -2.18
C LEU A 31 -2.89 7.03 -1.08
N VAL A 32 -2.26 6.37 -0.09
CA VAL A 32 -2.96 5.82 1.07
C VAL A 32 -2.78 6.77 2.25
N ASP A 33 -3.88 7.20 2.87
CA ASP A 33 -3.83 7.95 4.14
C ASP A 33 -3.49 7.01 5.31
N ALA A 34 -2.22 6.61 5.36
CA ALA A 34 -1.71 5.69 6.37
C ALA A 34 -1.78 6.29 7.79
N MET A 35 -1.72 7.62 7.92
CA MET A 35 -1.84 8.29 9.21
C MET A 35 -3.25 8.13 9.77
N MET A 36 -4.28 8.39 8.97
CA MET A 36 -5.66 8.21 9.40
C MET A 36 -5.99 6.73 9.64
N MET A 37 -5.48 5.83 8.80
CA MET A 37 -5.62 4.39 9.01
C MET A 37 -5.02 3.95 10.37
N ASN A 38 -3.81 4.41 10.70
CA ASN A 38 -3.21 4.08 11.98
C ASN A 38 -4.04 4.61 13.17
N LYS A 39 -4.56 5.84 13.07
CA LYS A 39 -5.46 6.43 14.08
C LYS A 39 -6.76 5.63 14.25
N ASP A 40 -7.29 5.09 13.16
CA ASP A 40 -8.49 4.27 13.14
C ASP A 40 -8.22 2.79 13.52
N GLY A 41 -7.01 2.45 13.96
CA GLY A 41 -6.64 1.14 14.52
C GLY A 41 -6.16 0.10 13.52
N TYR A 42 -5.84 0.49 12.27
CA TYR A 42 -5.26 -0.44 11.30
C TYR A 42 -3.78 -0.66 11.56
N GLU A 43 -3.39 -1.93 11.65
CA GLU A 43 -2.00 -2.31 11.87
C GLU A 43 -1.17 -2.20 10.59
N PHE A 44 0.05 -1.70 10.77
CA PHE A 44 1.08 -1.66 9.75
C PHE A 44 2.32 -2.39 10.24
N PHE A 45 2.94 -3.16 9.34
CA PHE A 45 4.16 -3.91 9.63
C PHE A 45 5.22 -3.50 8.63
N LEU A 46 6.45 -3.31 9.11
CA LEU A 46 7.60 -3.13 8.25
C LEU A 46 8.32 -4.47 8.10
N SER A 47 8.39 -4.99 6.88
CA SER A 47 9.18 -6.18 6.59
C SER A 47 10.68 -5.92 6.71
N ALA A 48 11.47 -6.97 6.88
CA ALA A 48 12.95 -6.88 6.91
C ALA A 48 13.55 -6.20 5.66
N ASN A 49 12.86 -6.28 4.52
CA ASN A 49 13.30 -5.67 3.25
C ASN A 49 12.73 -4.25 3.05
N GLY A 50 12.18 -3.62 4.09
CA GLY A 50 11.70 -2.24 4.03
C GLY A 50 10.36 -2.04 3.30
N VAL A 51 9.63 -3.13 2.99
CA VAL A 51 8.28 -3.05 2.41
C VAL A 51 7.25 -2.95 3.53
N TRP A 52 6.34 -1.99 3.42
CA TRP A 52 5.23 -1.80 4.34
C TRP A 52 4.07 -2.75 4.02
N LEU A 53 3.47 -3.32 5.07
CA LEU A 53 2.43 -4.32 4.98
C LEU A 53 1.24 -3.92 5.85
N THR A 54 0.02 -4.16 5.36
CA THR A 54 -1.20 -4.05 6.16
C THR A 54 -2.22 -5.10 5.72
N LYS A 55 -3.17 -5.48 6.59
CA LYS A 55 -4.17 -6.51 6.27
C LYS A 55 -5.10 -6.08 5.14
N ASN A 56 -5.57 -4.84 5.17
CA ASN A 56 -6.46 -4.28 4.15
C ASN A 56 -6.34 -2.75 4.14
N VAL A 57 -6.68 -2.15 2.99
CA VAL A 57 -6.82 -0.70 2.84
C VAL A 57 -8.26 -0.42 2.43
N PRO A 58 -9.11 0.10 3.33
CA PRO A 58 -10.46 0.53 2.97
C PRO A 58 -10.44 1.67 1.96
N ALA A 59 -11.44 1.68 1.07
CA ALA A 59 -11.51 2.65 -0.03
C ALA A 59 -11.54 4.11 0.43
N LYS A 60 -12.07 4.40 1.63
CA LYS A 60 -12.12 5.75 2.21
C LYS A 60 -10.74 6.37 2.47
N TYR A 61 -9.67 5.57 2.49
CA TYR A 61 -8.29 6.05 2.65
C TYR A 61 -7.50 6.07 1.35
N LEU A 62 -8.13 5.74 0.20
CA LEU A 62 -7.49 5.75 -1.11
C LEU A 62 -7.76 7.06 -1.82
N ASN A 63 -6.70 7.81 -2.09
CA ASN A 63 -6.73 9.01 -2.93
C ASN A 63 -6.07 8.69 -4.27
N LYS A 64 -6.73 9.01 -5.38
CA LYS A 64 -6.15 8.83 -6.70
C LYS A 64 -5.09 9.91 -6.94
N LEU A 65 -3.91 9.50 -7.42
CA LEU A 65 -2.88 10.42 -7.91
C LEU A 65 -3.10 10.77 -9.39
#